data_AF-A0A4S2AI59-F1
#
_entry.id   AF-A0A4S2AI59-F1
#
_cell.length_a   1.000
_cell.length_b   1.000
_cell.length_c   1.000
_cell.angle_alpha   90.00
_cell.angle_beta   90.00
_cell.angle_gamma   90.00
#
_symmetry.space_group_name_H-M   'P 1'
#
loop_
_entity.id
_entity.type
_entity.pdbx_description
1 polymer ?
#
loop_
_entity_poly.entity_id
_entity_poly.type
_entity_poly.pdbx_seq_one_letter_code
_entity_poly.pdbx_strand_id
1 'polypeptide(L)'
;MMYPFMTLEDKTEVVHSEVYDSDGAETVKVYFEKPVYGGFHSAECYLPSYEWRNIDGFSPEEIEIFQEYLQSVAHIVIRLAREGGFDNAANF
;
A
#
# COMPACT_ATOMS: atom_id res chain seq x y z
N MET A 1 10.77 -7.42 -0.46
CA MET A 1 9.99 -7.70 -1.70
C MET A 1 8.67 -6.93 -1.66
N MET A 2 7.93 -6.78 -2.78
CA MET A 2 6.58 -6.21 -2.79
C MET A 2 5.56 -7.34 -2.99
N TYR A 3 4.46 -7.32 -2.25
CA TYR A 3 3.40 -8.32 -2.29
C TYR A 3 2.06 -7.69 -2.70
N PRO A 4 1.28 -8.35 -3.57
CA PRO A 4 -0.03 -7.88 -3.94
C PRO A 4 -0.99 -7.89 -2.75
N PHE A 5 -1.80 -6.84 -2.62
CA PHE A 5 -2.84 -6.74 -1.60
C PHE A 5 -4.24 -6.76 -2.20
N MET A 6 -4.53 -5.83 -3.11
CA MET A 6 -5.86 -5.67 -3.71
C MET A 6 -5.78 -4.88 -5.02
N THR A 7 -6.68 -5.18 -5.95
CA THR A 7 -7.00 -4.34 -7.11
C THR A 7 -8.32 -3.61 -6.84
N LEU A 8 -8.32 -2.28 -6.91
CA LEU A 8 -9.53 -1.46 -6.75
C LEU A 8 -10.39 -1.46 -8.02
N GLU A 9 -11.63 -0.99 -7.92
CA GLU A 9 -12.59 -0.97 -9.04
C GLU A 9 -12.09 -0.18 -10.26
N ASP A 10 -11.29 0.86 -10.03
CA ASP A 10 -10.71 1.71 -11.07
C ASP A 10 -9.38 1.17 -11.64
N LYS A 11 -9.05 -0.09 -11.31
CA LYS A 11 -7.80 -0.79 -11.68
C LYS A 11 -6.55 -0.28 -10.97
N THR A 12 -6.70 0.47 -9.88
CA THR A 12 -5.55 0.79 -9.02
C THR A 12 -5.08 -0.48 -8.32
N GLU A 13 -3.84 -0.86 -8.54
CA GLU A 13 -3.15 -1.93 -7.84
C GLU A 13 -2.59 -1.40 -6.52
N VAL A 14 -2.89 -2.12 -5.43
CA VAL A 14 -2.35 -1.86 -4.11
C VAL A 14 -1.42 -3.01 -3.74
N VAL A 15 -0.15 -2.68 -3.51
CA VAL A 15 0.89 -3.65 -3.12
C VAL A 15 1.62 -3.15 -1.87
N HIS A 16 2.19 -4.04 -1.07
CA HIS A 16 2.89 -3.67 0.17
C HIS A 16 4.28 -4.30 0.26
N SER A 17 5.19 -3.66 0.98
CA SER A 17 6.50 -4.23 1.31
C SER A 17 6.39 -5.26 2.46
N GLU A 18 7.49 -5.96 2.71
CA GLU A 18 7.75 -6.55 4.04
C GLU A 18 7.82 -5.46 5.10
N VAL A 19 7.67 -5.83 6.37
CA VAL A 19 8.03 -4.93 7.47
C VAL A 19 9.54 -4.68 7.42
N TYR A 20 9.92 -3.41 7.56
CA TYR A 20 11.31 -3.01 7.77
C TYR A 20 11.42 -1.99 8.90
N ASP A 21 12.58 -1.90 9.52
CA ASP A 21 12.87 -0.89 10.54
C ASP A 21 13.24 0.43 9.87
N SER A 22 12.56 1.52 10.26
CA SER A 22 12.95 2.89 9.94
C SER A 22 12.99 3.67 11.24
N ASP A 23 14.16 4.20 11.59
CA ASP A 23 14.38 5.01 12.80
C ASP A 23 13.92 4.32 14.10
N GLY A 24 14.06 2.99 14.18
CA GLY A 24 13.65 2.19 15.35
C GLY A 24 12.14 1.91 15.42
N ALA A 25 11.40 2.15 14.34
CA ALA A 25 9.98 1.83 14.21
C ALA A 25 9.72 0.86 13.05
N GLU A 26 8.91 -0.17 13.30
CA GLU A 26 8.40 -1.05 12.26
C GLU A 26 7.54 -0.24 11.27
N THR A 27 7.95 -0.27 10.01
CA THR A 27 7.32 0.46 8.92
C THR A 27 6.95 -0.49 7.79
N VAL A 28 5.81 -0.24 7.16
CA VAL A 28 5.37 -0.93 5.94
C VAL A 28 5.09 0.12 4.88
N LYS A 29 5.70 -0.05 3.72
CA LYS A 29 5.42 0.77 2.55
C LYS A 29 4.26 0.15 1.77
N VAL A 30 3.21 0.93 1.53
CA VAL A 30 2.11 0.59 0.63
C VAL A 30 2.26 1.42 -0.64
N TYR A 31 2.18 0.78 -1.79
CA TYR A 31 2.30 1.39 -3.11
C TYR A 31 0.96 1.28 -3.84
N PHE A 32 0.52 2.39 -4.41
CA PHE A 32 -0.67 2.50 -5.25
C PHE A 32 -0.21 2.79 -6.66
N GLU A 33 -0.64 1.99 -7.63
CA GLU A 33 -0.34 2.19 -9.04
C GLU A 33 -1.62 2.09 -9.87
N LYS A 34 -1.93 3.12 -10.65
CA LYS A 34 -3.12 3.14 -11.51
C LYS A 34 -2.70 3.29 -12.96
N PRO A 35 -3.00 2.33 -13.85
CA PRO A 35 -2.64 2.43 -15.25
C PRO A 35 -3.44 3.55 -15.93
N VAL A 36 -2.76 4.39 -16.70
CA VAL A 36 -3.36 5.48 -17.48
C VAL A 36 -2.88 5.42 -18.93
N TYR A 37 -3.48 6.22 -19.82
CA TYR A 37 -3.04 6.26 -21.20
C TYR A 37 -1.59 6.76 -21.29
N GLY A 38 -0.69 5.88 -21.71
CA GLY A 38 0.73 6.19 -21.90
C GLY A 38 1.60 6.14 -20.63
N GLY A 39 1.10 5.62 -19.51
CA GLY A 39 1.87 5.51 -18.27
C GLY A 39 1.06 4.98 -17.08
N PHE A 40 1.43 5.42 -15.87
CA PHE A 40 0.73 5.10 -14.63
C PHE A 40 0.77 6.31 -13.69
N HIS A 41 -0.26 6.45 -12.86
CA HIS A 41 -0.17 7.27 -11.65
C HIS A 41 0.38 6.41 -10.52
N SER A 42 1.12 7.02 -9.59
CA SER A 42 1.70 6.31 -8.46
C SER A 42 1.63 7.11 -7.17
N ALA A 43 1.48 6.43 -6.03
CA ALA A 43 1.61 7.03 -4.71
C ALA A 43 2.13 6.02 -3.69
N GLU A 44 2.79 6.52 -2.65
CA GLU A 44 3.36 5.70 -1.59
C GLU A 44 2.82 6.16 -0.24
N CYS A 45 2.35 5.23 0.58
CA CYS A 45 1.94 5.50 1.95
C CYS A 45 2.73 4.62 2.92
N TYR A 46 3.24 5.20 4.00
CA TYR A 46 4.05 4.52 5.01
C TYR A 46 3.19 4.29 6.26
N LEU A 47 2.96 3.03 6.59
CA LEU A 47 2.24 2.61 7.78
C LEU A 47 3.21 2.30 8.93
N PRO A 48 2.83 2.53 10.19
CA PRO A 48 1.52 3.01 10.65
C PRO A 48 1.39 4.54 10.71
N SER A 49 2.38 5.31 10.26
CA SER A 49 2.37 6.78 10.36
C SER A 49 1.39 7.47 9.40
N TYR A 50 0.89 6.75 8.38
CA TYR A 50 0.09 7.29 7.28
C TYR A 50 0.79 8.44 6.55
N GLU A 51 2.10 8.35 6.42
CA GLU A 51 2.87 9.35 5.71
C GLU A 51 2.79 9.09 4.20
N TRP A 52 2.26 10.06 3.45
CA TRP A 52 2.19 9.98 1.99
C TRP A 52 3.41 10.63 1.34
N ARG A 53 4.01 9.93 0.37
CA ARG A 53 5.18 10.40 -0.40
C ARG A 53 5.05 9.98 -1.87
N ASN A 54 5.89 10.58 -2.71
CA ASN A 54 6.05 10.21 -4.12
C ASN A 54 4.70 10.13 -4.87
N ILE A 55 3.81 11.09 -4.62
CA ILE A 55 2.50 11.18 -5.27
C ILE A 55 2.70 11.76 -6.67
N ASP A 56 2.38 10.98 -7.69
CA ASP A 56 2.43 11.34 -9.11
C ASP A 56 1.08 11.00 -9.77
N GLY A 57 0.43 12.01 -10.34
CA GLY A 57 -0.82 11.88 -11.09
C GLY A 57 -2.12 11.74 -10.27
N PHE A 58 -2.07 11.28 -9.03
CA PHE A 58 -3.26 11.21 -8.16
C PHE A 58 -3.68 12.57 -7.62
N SER A 59 -5.00 12.82 -7.58
CA SER A 59 -5.56 14.04 -6.98
C SER A 59 -5.59 13.96 -5.45
N PRO A 60 -5.66 15.11 -4.73
CA PRO A 60 -5.83 15.11 -3.28
C PRO A 60 -7.06 14.33 -2.81
N GLU A 61 -8.16 14.38 -3.56
CA GLU A 61 -9.39 13.63 -3.28
C GLU A 61 -9.19 12.12 -3.44
N GLU A 62 -8.43 11.67 -4.46
CA GLU A 62 -8.06 10.26 -4.61
C GLU A 62 -7.20 9.78 -3.42
N ILE A 63 -6.26 10.62 -2.97
CA ILE A 63 -5.41 10.31 -1.81
C ILE A 63 -6.23 10.23 -0.51
N GLU A 64 -7.25 11.08 -0.34
CA GLU A 64 -8.17 11.00 0.81
C GLU A 64 -8.96 9.68 0.80
N ILE A 65 -9.47 9.26 -0.36
CA ILE A 65 -10.14 7.95 -0.52
C ILE A 65 -9.18 6.80 -0.15
N PHE A 66 -7.93 6.85 -0.63
CA PHE A 66 -6.96 5.82 -0.29
C PHE A 66 -6.56 5.85 1.20
N GLN A 67 -6.52 7.03 1.81
CA GLN A 67 -6.25 7.20 3.23
C GLN A 67 -7.36 6.55 4.07
N GLU A 68 -8.63 6.81 3.76
CA GLU A 68 -9.77 6.18 4.44
C GLU A 68 -9.76 4.66 4.26
N TYR A 69 -9.48 4.19 3.04
CA TYR A 69 -9.31 2.78 2.75
C TYR A 69 -8.22 2.17 3.62
N LEU A 70 -7.02 2.73 3.64
CA LEU A 70 -5.91 2.23 4.46
C LEU A 70 -6.23 2.24 5.95
N GLN A 71 -6.92 3.24 6.47
CA GLN A 71 -7.33 3.26 7.87
C GLN A 71 -8.21 2.05 8.23
N SER A 72 -9.02 1.56 7.29
CA SER A 72 -9.85 0.36 7.50
C SER A 72 -9.06 -0.96 7.45
N VAL A 73 -8.01 -1.04 6.63
CA VAL A 73 -7.26 -2.30 6.35
C VAL A 73 -5.83 -2.35 6.88
N ALA A 74 -5.29 -1.26 7.44
CA ALA A 74 -3.87 -1.15 7.82
C ALA A 74 -3.40 -2.29 8.74
N HIS A 75 -4.25 -2.70 9.69
CA HIS A 75 -3.95 -3.81 10.59
C HIS A 75 -3.79 -5.17 9.87
N ILE A 76 -4.45 -5.35 8.73
CA ILE A 76 -4.33 -6.54 7.87
C ILE A 76 -3.04 -6.44 7.06
N VAL A 77 -2.81 -5.29 6.42
CA VAL A 77 -1.59 -5.04 5.62
C VAL A 77 -0.33 -5.24 6.46
N ILE A 78 -0.28 -4.68 7.67
CA ILE A 78 0.87 -4.83 8.57
C ILE A 78 1.10 -6.29 8.97
N ARG A 79 0.02 -7.07 9.17
CA ARG A 79 0.14 -8.50 9.49
C ARG A 79 0.72 -9.28 8.32
N LEU A 80 0.17 -9.08 7.12
CA LEU A 80 0.66 -9.72 5.90
C LEU A 80 2.11 -9.32 5.60
N ALA A 81 2.49 -8.07 5.90
CA ALA A 81 3.86 -7.60 5.74
C ALA A 81 4.87 -8.33 6.66
N ARG A 82 4.44 -8.79 7.84
CA ARG A 82 5.27 -9.63 8.74
C ARG A 82 5.36 -11.08 8.28
N GLU A 83 4.32 -11.56 7.59
CA GLU A 83 4.21 -12.95 7.13
C GLU A 83 4.75 -13.16 5.70
N GLY A 84 5.05 -12.10 4.97
CA GLY A 84 5.54 -12.18 3.59
C GLY A 84 4.41 -12.32 2.55
N GLY A 85 3.28 -11.63 2.75
CA GLY A 85 2.15 -11.59 1.81
C GLY A 85 1.18 -12.77 1.93
N PHE A 86 0.16 -12.78 1.06
CA PHE A 86 -0.90 -13.79 1.07
C PHE A 86 -0.43 -15.22 0.78
N ASP A 87 0.62 -15.39 -0.02
CA ASP A 87 1.17 -16.71 -0.36
C ASP A 87 1.69 -17.48 0.87
N ASN A 88 2.06 -16.76 1.94
CA ASN A 88 2.45 -17.34 3.21
C ASN A 88 1.26 -17.55 4.16
N ALA A 89 0.20 -16.74 4.05
CA ALA A 89 -1.02 -16.85 4.85
C ALA A 89 -1.91 -18.05 4.47
N ALA A 90 -1.78 -18.58 3.24
CA ALA A 90 -2.56 -19.72 2.75
C ALA A 90 -2.10 -21.11 3.26
N ASN A 91 -1.07 -21.18 4.13
CA ASN A 91 -0.53 -22.43 4.67
C ASN A 91 -1.13 -22.85 6.04
N PHE A 92 -2.32 -22.35 6.41
CA PHE A 92 -3.03 -22.72 7.64
C PHE A 92 -4.23 -23.62 7.40
#